data_AF-A0A6N7PHX3-F1
#
_entry.id   AF-A0A6N7PHX3-F1
#
_cell.length_a   1.000
_cell.length_b   1.000
_cell.length_c   1.000
_cell.angle_alpha   90.00
_cell.angle_beta   90.00
_cell.angle_gamma   90.00
#
_symmetry.space_group_name_H-M   'P 1'
#
loop_
_entity.id
_entity.type
_entity.pdbx_description
1 polymer ?
#
loop_
_entity_poly.entity_id
_entity_poly.type
_entity_poly.pdbx_seq_one_letter_code
_entity_poly.pdbx_strand_id
1 'polypeptide(L)'
;MGALAIAGLLTGAGPARAGDPSHVALWRLEAHGAYLHGDRRLGAGTLAPYNGYGFWARAGLSEFPWKWLGYDVLAHVGVVGTPEGAFDVGAEGAVAFAPARWRGSVDGSVILGIGGGFGLERPAWLGRAGTGYPLLMARLTLKPKRSMRFFASFRFTPITSDEGWVRSYDLEVTGGHKWWYLGLRGRMDDVTQGDPERLYRTYWLGPTAGLVIR
;
A
#
# COMPACT_ATOMS: atom_id res chain seq x y z
N MET A 1 -28.02 2.88 -1.86
CA MET A 1 -27.64 3.72 -0.71
C MET A 1 -26.76 2.91 0.26
N GLY A 2 -25.58 2.47 -0.18
CA GLY A 2 -24.73 1.55 0.59
C GLY A 2 -23.34 1.51 -0.06
N ALA A 3 -22.29 1.34 0.75
CA ALA A 3 -20.87 1.59 0.44
C ALA A 3 -20.44 3.07 0.49
N LEU A 4 -21.03 3.97 -0.30
CA LEU A 4 -20.66 5.41 -0.34
C LEU A 4 -20.93 6.15 1.00
N ALA A 5 -21.98 5.75 1.72
CA ALA A 5 -22.32 6.34 3.02
C ALA A 5 -21.38 5.86 4.15
N ILE A 6 -20.92 4.61 4.09
CA ILE A 6 -20.02 4.01 5.09
C ILE A 6 -18.62 4.60 4.94
N ALA A 7 -18.19 4.79 3.69
CA ALA A 7 -16.97 5.50 3.33
C ALA A 7 -16.89 6.93 3.88
N GLY A 8 -17.95 7.72 3.71
CA GLY A 8 -18.02 9.10 4.22
C GLY A 8 -18.13 9.17 5.74
N LEU A 9 -18.72 8.15 6.38
CA LEU A 9 -18.81 8.07 7.84
C LEU A 9 -17.47 7.77 8.50
N LEU A 10 -16.60 6.97 7.86
CA LEU A 10 -15.31 6.55 8.43
C LEU A 10 -14.20 7.59 8.26
N THR A 11 -14.32 8.51 7.29
CA THR A 11 -13.26 9.49 6.98
C THR A 11 -13.60 10.91 7.44
N GLY A 12 -14.82 11.17 7.93
CA GLY A 12 -15.30 12.54 8.21
C GLY A 12 -15.38 13.42 6.96
N ALA A 13 -15.10 12.87 5.78
CA ALA A 13 -15.25 13.56 4.52
C ALA A 13 -16.73 13.50 4.13
N GLY A 14 -17.42 14.64 4.26
CA GLY A 14 -18.67 14.83 3.55
C GLY A 14 -18.48 14.49 2.06
N PRO A 15 -19.55 14.12 1.33
CA PRO A 15 -19.44 13.84 -0.10
C PRO A 15 -18.77 15.04 -0.76
N ALA A 16 -17.55 14.83 -1.27
CA ALA A 16 -16.78 15.87 -1.92
C ALA A 16 -17.69 16.53 -2.96
N ARG A 17 -17.84 17.85 -2.89
CA ARG A 17 -18.62 18.60 -3.88
C ARG A 17 -18.01 18.30 -5.25
N ALA A 18 -18.72 17.50 -6.04
CA ALA A 18 -18.43 17.28 -7.45
C ALA A 18 -18.32 18.66 -8.11
N GLY A 19 -17.10 19.08 -8.46
CA GLY A 19 -16.88 20.44 -8.96
C GLY A 19 -15.42 20.88 -9.13
N ASP A 20 -14.47 20.35 -8.36
CA ASP A 20 -13.05 20.67 -8.59
C ASP A 20 -12.38 19.59 -9.47
N PRO A 21 -12.01 19.90 -10.74
CA PRO A 21 -11.37 18.93 -11.64
C PRO A 21 -9.97 18.49 -11.19
N SER A 22 -9.41 19.11 -10.15
CA SER A 22 -8.16 18.70 -9.52
C SER A 22 -8.33 17.61 -8.46
N HIS A 23 -9.54 17.43 -7.92
CA HIS A 23 -9.86 16.38 -6.95
C HIS A 23 -10.04 15.04 -7.67
N VAL A 24 -9.31 14.03 -7.19
CA VAL A 24 -9.43 12.66 -7.70
C VAL A 24 -9.36 11.72 -6.51
N ALA A 25 -10.43 10.95 -6.32
CA ALA A 25 -10.51 9.86 -5.36
C ALA A 25 -10.46 8.50 -6.08
N LEU A 26 -9.77 7.54 -5.50
CA LEU A 26 -9.57 6.21 -6.04
C LEU A 26 -9.99 5.17 -5.01
N TRP A 27 -11.11 4.51 -5.24
CA TRP A 27 -11.46 3.32 -4.46
C TRP A 27 -10.70 2.13 -5.01
N ARG A 28 -10.09 1.33 -4.14
CA ARG A 28 -9.30 0.15 -4.49
C ARG A 28 -9.71 -1.08 -3.71
N LEU A 29 -9.79 -2.21 -4.41
CA LEU A 29 -9.96 -3.54 -3.86
C LEU A 29 -8.87 -4.44 -4.42
N GLU A 30 -8.27 -5.24 -3.55
CA GLU A 30 -7.13 -6.07 -3.90
C GLU A 30 -7.22 -7.43 -3.20
N ALA A 31 -6.63 -8.41 -3.84
CA ALA A 31 -6.43 -9.74 -3.27
C ALA A 31 -4.99 -10.14 -3.55
N HIS A 32 -4.25 -10.57 -2.54
CA HIS A 32 -2.82 -10.89 -2.66
C HIS A 32 -2.54 -12.27 -2.10
N GLY A 33 -1.80 -13.06 -2.87
CA GLY A 33 -1.06 -14.17 -2.30
C GLY A 33 0.32 -13.68 -1.85
N ALA A 34 0.83 -14.20 -0.75
CA ALA A 34 2.21 -13.96 -0.37
C ALA A 34 2.95 -15.26 -0.01
N TYR A 35 4.25 -15.24 -0.30
CA TYR A 35 5.19 -16.26 0.12
C TYR A 35 6.18 -15.65 1.11
N LEU A 36 6.30 -16.28 2.28
CA LEU A 36 7.24 -15.91 3.32
C LEU A 36 8.38 -16.92 3.31
N HIS A 37 9.61 -16.42 3.38
CA HIS A 37 10.80 -17.26 3.49
C HIS A 37 11.88 -16.58 4.33
N GLY A 38 12.50 -17.35 5.21
CA GLY A 38 13.67 -16.93 5.97
C GLY A 38 13.99 -17.91 7.09
N ASP A 39 14.43 -17.39 8.22
CA ASP A 39 14.91 -18.16 9.35
C ASP A 39 14.14 -17.82 10.63
N ARG A 40 13.82 -18.83 11.43
CA ARG A 40 13.26 -18.69 12.78
C ARG A 40 14.32 -19.01 13.82
N ARG A 41 14.41 -18.19 14.87
CA ARG A 41 15.21 -18.45 16.07
C ARG A 41 14.54 -19.52 16.91
N LEU A 42 15.27 -20.61 17.17
CA LEU A 42 14.85 -21.72 18.03
C LEU A 42 15.35 -21.58 19.48
N GLY A 43 16.15 -20.55 19.77
CA GLY A 43 16.84 -20.34 21.05
C GLY A 43 18.36 -20.47 20.92
N ALA A 44 19.11 -19.91 21.88
CA ALA A 44 20.58 -20.00 21.98
C ALA A 44 21.36 -19.67 20.69
N GLY A 45 20.87 -18.71 19.88
CA GLY A 45 21.50 -18.35 18.60
C GLY A 45 21.27 -19.35 17.46
N THR A 46 20.47 -20.41 17.68
CA THR A 46 20.14 -21.40 16.65
C THR A 46 19.04 -20.87 15.74
N LEU A 47 19.28 -20.95 14.42
CA LEU A 47 18.33 -20.60 13.37
C LEU A 47 17.87 -21.86 12.65
N ALA A 48 16.59 -21.93 12.33
CA ALA A 48 16.03 -22.96 11.47
C ALA A 48 15.24 -22.34 10.31
N PRO A 49 15.29 -22.93 9.11
CA PRO A 49 14.57 -22.41 7.97
C PRO A 49 13.06 -22.40 8.24
N TYR A 50 12.41 -21.35 7.76
CA TYR A 50 11.00 -21.08 7.92
C TYR A 50 10.43 -20.59 6.59
N ASN A 51 9.32 -21.21 6.17
CA ASN A 51 8.57 -20.78 5.02
C ASN A 51 7.06 -20.88 5.29
N GLY A 52 6.30 -20.04 4.61
CA GLY A 52 4.86 -19.98 4.77
C GLY A 52 4.21 -19.34 3.57
N TYR A 53 2.90 -19.49 3.50
CA TYR A 53 2.07 -18.83 2.50
C TYR A 53 0.99 -18.03 3.21
N GLY A 54 0.48 -17.00 2.57
CA GLY A 54 -0.69 -16.31 3.08
C GLY A 54 -1.52 -15.71 1.98
N PHE A 55 -2.71 -15.30 2.36
CA PHE A 55 -3.66 -14.63 1.49
C PHE A 55 -4.28 -13.44 2.22
N TRP A 56 -4.34 -12.29 1.55
CA TRP A 56 -4.92 -11.08 2.10
C TRP A 56 -5.86 -10.41 1.10
N ALA A 57 -6.99 -9.95 1.61
CA ALA A 57 -7.83 -8.98 0.93
C ALA A 57 -7.50 -7.58 1.47
N ARG A 58 -7.39 -6.60 0.57
CA ARG A 58 -7.16 -5.20 0.93
C ARG A 58 -8.23 -4.32 0.30
N ALA A 59 -8.65 -3.30 1.04
CA ALA A 59 -9.57 -2.28 0.56
C ALA A 59 -9.03 -0.91 0.96
N GLY A 60 -9.13 0.07 0.08
CA GLY A 60 -8.60 1.38 0.37
C GLY A 60 -9.15 2.52 -0.47
N LEU A 61 -8.69 3.70 -0.12
CA LEU A 61 -8.99 4.97 -0.76
C LEU A 61 -7.70 5.75 -0.91
N SER A 62 -7.37 6.14 -2.14
CA SER A 62 -6.32 7.11 -2.40
C SER A 62 -6.94 8.40 -2.93
N GLU A 63 -6.59 9.54 -2.37
CA GLU A 63 -7.14 10.83 -2.77
C GLU A 63 -6.02 11.87 -2.94
N PHE A 64 -6.16 12.72 -3.95
CA PHE A 64 -5.33 13.92 -4.11
C PHE A 64 -6.23 15.15 -3.99
N PRO A 65 -6.55 15.60 -2.76
CA PRO A 65 -7.39 16.76 -2.56
C PRO A 65 -6.73 18.06 -3.01
N TRP A 66 -5.40 18.11 -3.04
CA TRP A 66 -4.64 19.27 -3.50
C TRP A 66 -3.64 18.91 -4.58
N LYS A 67 -3.19 19.92 -5.33
CA LYS A 67 -2.25 19.78 -6.46
C LYS A 67 -0.99 18.97 -6.13
N TRP A 68 -0.49 19.07 -4.90
CA TRP A 68 0.76 18.46 -4.45
C TRP A 68 0.59 17.57 -3.22
N LEU A 69 -0.59 17.52 -2.60
CA LEU A 69 -0.80 16.75 -1.39
C LEU A 69 -1.88 15.71 -1.64
N GLY A 70 -1.50 14.46 -1.40
CA GLY A 70 -2.38 13.31 -1.45
C GLY A 70 -2.28 12.47 -0.20
N TYR A 71 -3.26 11.61 -0.01
CA TYR A 71 -3.27 10.62 1.04
C TYR A 71 -3.77 9.28 0.51
N ASP A 72 -3.37 8.20 1.15
CA ASP A 72 -3.76 6.83 0.86
C ASP A 72 -4.11 6.14 2.17
N VAL A 73 -5.29 5.55 2.26
CA VAL A 73 -5.72 4.77 3.42
C VAL A 73 -6.12 3.40 2.94
N LEU A 74 -5.65 2.38 3.63
CA LEU A 74 -5.87 1.00 3.26
C LEU A 74 -6.10 0.16 4.52
N ALA A 75 -7.13 -0.67 4.50
CA ALA A 75 -7.36 -1.72 5.46
C ALA A 75 -7.10 -3.08 4.81
N HIS A 76 -6.64 -4.05 5.60
CA HIS A 76 -6.44 -5.41 5.12
C HIS A 76 -6.86 -6.45 6.16
N VAL A 77 -7.21 -7.61 5.63
CA VAL A 77 -7.48 -8.82 6.39
C VAL A 77 -6.88 -10.00 5.65
N GLY A 78 -6.26 -10.92 6.37
CA GLY A 78 -5.64 -12.08 5.78
C GLY A 78 -5.44 -13.25 6.71
N VAL A 79 -5.03 -14.34 6.11
CA VAL A 79 -4.71 -15.61 6.77
C VAL A 79 -3.32 -16.02 6.37
N VAL A 80 -2.54 -16.49 7.35
CA VAL A 80 -1.17 -16.92 7.16
C VAL A 80 -1.06 -18.40 7.48
N GLY A 81 -0.88 -19.20 6.43
CA GLY A 81 -0.61 -20.63 6.45
C GLY A 81 0.82 -20.91 6.91
N THR A 82 1.00 -20.86 8.23
CA THR A 82 2.24 -21.21 8.93
C THR A 82 1.91 -22.28 9.96
N PRO A 83 2.90 -23.01 10.54
CA PRO A 83 2.62 -24.09 11.49
C PRO A 83 1.74 -23.65 12.68
N GLU A 84 1.80 -22.38 13.07
CA GLU A 84 1.00 -21.81 14.15
C GLU A 84 -0.37 -21.29 13.71
N GLY A 85 -0.65 -21.18 12.40
CA GLY A 85 -1.91 -20.69 11.83
C GLY A 85 -2.33 -19.31 12.37
N ALA A 86 -2.01 -18.24 11.65
CA ALA A 86 -2.28 -16.88 12.13
C ALA A 86 -3.33 -16.16 11.29
N PHE A 87 -4.29 -15.51 11.96
CA PHE A 87 -5.14 -14.48 11.36
C PHE A 87 -4.44 -13.12 11.48
N ASP A 88 -4.61 -12.31 10.44
CA ASP A 88 -3.97 -11.01 10.33
C ASP A 88 -4.98 -9.94 9.92
N VAL A 89 -4.98 -8.82 10.64
CA VAL A 89 -5.83 -7.66 10.38
C VAL A 89 -4.98 -6.44 10.61
N GLY A 90 -5.06 -5.50 9.68
CA GLY A 90 -4.33 -4.27 9.83
C GLY A 90 -4.93 -3.13 9.03
N ALA A 91 -4.45 -1.94 9.37
CA ALA A 91 -4.79 -0.71 8.68
C ALA A 91 -3.54 0.12 8.50
N GLU A 92 -3.52 0.87 7.42
CA GLU A 92 -2.38 1.64 6.98
C GLU A 92 -2.88 2.97 6.43
N GLY A 93 -2.25 4.06 6.83
CA GLY A 93 -2.52 5.38 6.28
C GLY A 93 -1.22 6.03 5.88
N ALA A 94 -1.19 6.71 4.74
CA ALA A 94 -0.04 7.42 4.22
C ALA A 94 -0.46 8.79 3.71
N VAL A 95 0.34 9.80 3.99
CA VAL A 95 0.22 11.14 3.43
C VAL A 95 1.46 11.42 2.63
N ALA A 96 1.27 11.97 1.44
CA ALA A 96 2.33 12.10 0.47
C ALA A 96 2.32 13.48 -0.18
N PHE A 97 3.47 14.14 -0.13
CA PHE A 97 3.74 15.41 -0.76
C PHE A 97 4.54 15.20 -2.07
N ALA A 98 4.00 15.70 -3.16
CA ALA A 98 4.41 15.45 -4.54
C ALA A 98 4.79 16.77 -5.26
N PRO A 99 5.90 17.43 -4.87
CA PRO A 99 6.26 18.73 -5.42
C PRO A 99 6.81 18.62 -6.85
N ALA A 100 7.54 17.53 -7.14
CA ALA A 100 8.17 17.30 -8.41
C ALA A 100 7.19 16.61 -9.36
N ARG A 101 6.58 17.42 -10.23
CA ARG A 101 5.67 16.94 -11.27
C ARG A 101 6.19 17.35 -12.63
N TRP A 102 6.62 16.38 -13.41
CA TRP A 102 6.95 16.58 -14.81
C TRP A 102 5.76 16.20 -15.69
N ARG A 103 5.46 17.03 -16.69
CA ARG A 103 4.54 16.69 -17.77
C ARG A 103 5.36 16.60 -19.04
N GLY A 104 5.45 15.40 -19.60
CA GLY A 104 6.13 15.17 -20.86
C GLY A 104 5.32 15.66 -22.06
N SER A 105 5.89 15.51 -23.25
CA SER A 105 5.23 15.80 -24.54
C SER A 105 4.07 14.84 -24.87
N VAL A 106 4.05 13.66 -24.26
CA VAL A 106 2.92 12.73 -24.28
C VAL A 106 1.97 13.10 -23.14
N ASP A 107 0.66 13.12 -23.41
CA ASP A 107 -0.39 13.35 -22.42
C ASP A 107 -0.20 12.41 -21.22
N GLY A 108 0.43 12.93 -20.16
CA GLY A 108 0.97 12.10 -19.09
C GLY A 108 1.69 12.94 -18.04
N SER A 109 2.11 12.28 -16.96
CA SER A 109 2.88 12.93 -15.92
C SER A 109 3.73 11.94 -15.15
N VAL A 110 4.90 12.40 -14.71
CA VAL A 110 5.71 11.76 -13.68
C VAL A 110 5.57 12.57 -12.41
N ILE A 111 5.36 11.88 -11.30
CA ILE A 111 5.29 12.45 -9.96
C ILE A 111 6.36 11.77 -9.13
N LEU A 112 7.17 12.58 -8.44
CA LEU A 112 8.04 12.13 -7.37
C LEU A 112 7.61 12.82 -6.09
N GLY A 113 7.58 12.07 -5.00
CA GLY A 113 7.15 12.59 -3.74
C GLY A 113 7.76 11.90 -2.54
N ILE A 114 7.60 12.57 -1.42
CA ILE A 114 8.01 12.13 -0.10
C ILE A 114 6.83 12.25 0.84
N GLY A 115 6.86 11.58 1.97
CA GLY A 115 5.80 11.70 2.95
C GLY A 115 6.05 10.87 4.18
N GLY A 116 4.96 10.53 4.83
CA GLY A 116 4.98 9.58 5.93
C GLY A 116 3.64 8.91 6.09
N GLY A 117 3.62 7.82 6.81
CA GLY A 117 2.41 7.09 7.11
C GLY A 117 2.45 6.50 8.50
N PHE A 118 1.38 5.80 8.83
CA PHE A 118 1.24 4.99 10.01
C PHE A 118 0.73 3.60 9.60
N GLY A 119 1.18 2.57 10.29
CA GLY A 119 0.72 1.20 10.10
C GLY A 119 0.31 0.57 11.42
N LEU A 120 -0.81 -0.12 11.40
CA LEU A 120 -1.27 -1.07 12.41
C LEU A 120 -1.18 -2.46 11.77
N GLU A 121 0.03 -2.93 11.45
CA GLU A 121 0.25 -4.24 10.84
C GLU A 121 0.76 -5.26 11.87
N ARG A 122 0.57 -6.56 11.59
CA ARG A 122 1.46 -7.59 12.13
C ARG A 122 2.74 -7.66 11.28
N PRO A 123 3.88 -8.02 11.89
CA PRO A 123 3.98 -8.46 13.27
C PRO A 123 4.08 -7.27 14.24
N ALA A 124 3.36 -7.39 15.36
CA ALA A 124 3.08 -6.34 16.34
C ALA A 124 4.30 -5.85 17.16
N TRP A 125 5.53 -6.14 16.75
CA TRP A 125 6.74 -5.81 17.51
C TRP A 125 7.38 -4.46 17.16
N LEU A 126 6.89 -3.72 16.15
CA LEU A 126 7.12 -2.27 16.10
C LEU A 126 6.25 -1.50 17.13
N GLY A 127 5.62 -2.22 18.07
CA GLY A 127 4.81 -1.72 19.16
C GLY A 127 3.31 -1.99 18.97
N ARG A 128 2.60 -2.27 20.07
CA ARG A 128 1.13 -2.44 20.10
C ARG A 128 0.33 -1.17 19.72
N ALA A 129 1.01 -0.07 19.39
CA ALA A 129 0.41 1.28 19.28
C ALA A 129 0.43 1.86 17.85
N GLY A 130 0.90 1.10 16.87
CA GLY A 130 1.07 1.57 15.49
C GLY A 130 2.37 2.33 15.29
N THR A 131 2.89 2.25 14.06
CA THR A 131 4.24 2.73 13.74
C THR A 131 4.20 3.77 12.65
N GLY A 132 4.76 4.93 12.94
CA GLY A 132 5.02 5.96 11.94
C GLY A 132 6.19 5.57 11.05
N TYR A 133 6.10 5.83 9.75
CA TYR A 133 7.17 5.55 8.81
C TYR A 133 7.35 6.67 7.78
N PRO A 134 8.57 6.96 7.33
CA PRO A 134 8.80 7.80 6.17
C PRO A 134 8.40 7.10 4.87
N LEU A 135 8.07 7.89 3.86
CA LEU A 135 7.59 7.42 2.57
C LEU A 135 8.36 8.07 1.43
N LEU A 136 8.84 7.26 0.48
CA LEU A 136 9.23 7.72 -0.85
C LEU A 136 8.25 7.15 -1.87
N MET A 137 7.85 7.97 -2.84
CA MET A 137 6.96 7.51 -3.90
C MET A 137 7.34 8.08 -5.27
N ALA A 138 7.07 7.28 -6.29
CA ALA A 138 7.12 7.68 -7.68
C ALA A 138 5.87 7.19 -8.39
N ARG A 139 5.30 7.99 -9.29
CA ARG A 139 4.19 7.58 -10.13
C ARG A 139 4.35 8.10 -11.54
N LEU A 140 4.33 7.18 -12.49
CA LEU A 140 4.18 7.48 -13.91
C LEU A 140 2.69 7.34 -14.27
N THR A 141 2.17 8.28 -15.06
CA THR A 141 0.83 8.22 -15.64
C THR A 141 0.90 8.54 -17.12
N LEU A 142 0.27 7.71 -17.94
CA LEU A 142 0.13 7.89 -19.39
C LEU A 142 -1.35 7.92 -19.76
N LYS A 143 -1.73 8.84 -20.64
CA LYS A 143 -3.10 9.06 -21.10
C LYS A 143 -3.12 9.15 -22.63
N PRO A 144 -2.89 8.03 -23.34
CA PRO A 144 -2.83 8.04 -24.81
C PRO A 144 -4.14 8.46 -25.47
N LYS A 145 -5.28 8.27 -24.78
CA LYS A 145 -6.60 8.77 -25.18
C LYS A 145 -7.32 9.32 -23.95
N ARG A 146 -8.27 10.25 -24.13
CA ARG A 146 -9.06 10.84 -23.02
C ARG A 146 -9.73 9.81 -22.12
N SER A 147 -10.12 8.66 -22.69
CA SER A 147 -10.77 7.56 -21.98
C SER A 147 -9.83 6.50 -21.44
N MET A 148 -8.52 6.54 -21.74
CA MET A 148 -7.57 5.51 -21.32
C MET A 148 -6.54 6.09 -20.37
N ARG A 149 -6.21 5.35 -19.32
CA ARG A 149 -5.15 5.72 -18.38
C ARG A 149 -4.33 4.51 -18.03
N PHE A 150 -3.03 4.68 -18.05
CA PHE A 150 -2.08 3.72 -17.51
C PHE A 150 -1.30 4.42 -16.42
N PHE A 151 -1.04 3.73 -15.33
CA PHE A 151 -0.11 4.22 -14.34
C PHE A 151 0.74 3.10 -13.78
N ALA A 152 1.97 3.47 -13.44
CA ALA A 152 2.85 2.66 -12.63
C ALA A 152 3.19 3.49 -11.39
N SER A 153 3.01 2.92 -10.21
CA SER A 153 3.38 3.55 -8.95
C SER A 153 4.36 2.69 -8.19
N PHE A 154 5.41 3.32 -7.70
CA PHE A 154 6.39 2.74 -6.81
C PHE A 154 6.30 3.42 -5.46
N ARG A 155 6.38 2.63 -4.40
CA ARG A 155 6.41 3.10 -3.02
C ARG A 155 7.52 2.40 -2.27
N PHE A 156 8.29 3.18 -1.52
CA PHE A 156 9.32 2.66 -0.63
C PHE A 156 9.12 3.19 0.78
N THR A 157 9.10 2.27 1.73
CA THR A 157 8.91 2.56 3.15
C THR A 157 10.08 1.97 3.93
N PRO A 158 11.07 2.79 4.34
CA PRO A 158 12.12 2.37 5.24
C PRO A 158 11.67 2.62 6.70
N ILE A 159 11.51 1.57 7.49
CA ILE A 159 11.29 1.66 8.93
C ILE A 159 12.57 1.23 9.62
N THR A 160 13.11 2.10 10.47
CA THR A 160 14.27 1.82 11.32
C THR A 160 13.84 1.97 12.78
N SER A 161 14.04 0.92 13.58
CA SER A 161 13.95 0.97 15.04
C SER A 161 15.32 0.64 15.65
N ASP A 162 15.49 0.89 16.94
CA ASP A 162 16.72 0.54 17.67
C ASP A 162 17.02 -0.97 17.63
N GLU A 163 16.01 -1.80 17.34
CA GLU A 163 16.09 -3.26 17.31
C GLU A 163 16.15 -3.84 15.89
N GLY A 164 16.10 -3.00 14.85
CA GLY A 164 16.26 -3.45 13.48
C GLY A 164 15.69 -2.56 12.37
N TRP A 165 15.54 -3.14 11.19
CA TRP A 165 14.97 -2.44 10.03
C TRP A 165 14.01 -3.31 9.23
N VAL A 166 12.93 -2.67 8.78
CA VAL A 166 11.95 -3.21 7.85
C VAL A 166 11.97 -2.33 6.60
N ARG A 167 12.12 -2.94 5.43
CA ARG A 167 12.02 -2.24 4.15
C ARG A 167 10.89 -2.83 3.34
N SER A 168 9.92 -2.00 2.99
CA SER A 168 8.85 -2.37 2.07
C SER A 168 9.04 -1.70 0.72
N TYR A 169 8.97 -2.49 -0.33
CA TYR A 169 8.99 -2.08 -1.72
C TYR A 169 7.65 -2.46 -2.34
N ASP A 170 6.92 -1.50 -2.86
CA ASP A 170 5.62 -1.72 -3.49
C ASP A 170 5.65 -1.21 -4.91
N LEU A 171 5.20 -2.04 -5.84
CA LEU A 171 5.05 -1.70 -7.25
C LEU A 171 3.64 -2.08 -7.69
N GLU A 172 2.92 -1.09 -8.21
CA GLU A 172 1.63 -1.29 -8.85
C GLU A 172 1.70 -0.84 -10.30
N VAL A 173 1.16 -1.64 -11.20
CA VAL A 173 0.99 -1.32 -12.61
C VAL A 173 -0.47 -1.56 -12.99
N THR A 174 -1.09 -0.52 -13.53
CA THR A 174 -2.54 -0.48 -13.71
C THR A 174 -2.91 0.17 -15.04
N GLY A 175 -3.92 -0.41 -15.70
CA GLY A 175 -4.59 0.15 -16.87
C GLY A 175 -6.08 0.37 -16.59
N GLY A 176 -6.66 1.42 -17.15
CA GLY A 176 -8.06 1.76 -16.92
C GLY A 176 -8.73 2.41 -18.11
N HIS A 177 -10.05 2.21 -18.17
CA HIS A 177 -10.93 2.85 -19.14
C HIS A 177 -12.01 3.65 -18.42
N LYS A 178 -12.15 4.92 -18.79
CA LYS A 178 -13.03 5.90 -18.14
C LYS A 178 -12.79 5.97 -16.63
N TRP A 179 -13.68 5.36 -15.86
CA TRP A 179 -13.73 5.41 -14.40
C TRP A 179 -13.30 4.10 -13.74
N TRP A 180 -13.07 3.01 -14.49
CA TRP A 180 -12.59 1.76 -13.91
C TRP A 180 -11.11 1.53 -14.21
N TYR A 181 -10.43 0.80 -13.32
CA TYR A 181 -9.06 0.35 -13.54
C TYR A 181 -8.86 -1.09 -13.05
N LEU A 182 -7.92 -1.78 -13.69
CA LEU A 182 -7.44 -3.12 -13.36
C LEU A 182 -5.92 -3.12 -13.46
N GLY A 183 -5.27 -3.80 -12.52
CA GLY A 183 -3.83 -3.85 -12.46
C GLY A 183 -3.31 -5.02 -11.68
N LEU A 184 -2.00 -5.02 -11.53
CA LEU A 184 -1.25 -5.95 -10.69
C LEU A 184 -0.40 -5.15 -9.72
N ARG A 185 -0.34 -5.63 -8.49
CA ARG A 185 0.49 -5.04 -7.44
C ARG A 185 1.35 -6.13 -6.83
N GLY A 186 2.64 -5.83 -6.72
CA GLY A 186 3.62 -6.64 -6.03
C GLY A 186 4.20 -5.86 -4.87
N ARG A 187 4.41 -6.52 -3.74
CA ARG A 187 5.08 -5.95 -2.57
C ARG A 187 6.18 -6.90 -2.12
N MET A 188 7.32 -6.36 -1.72
CA MET A 188 8.38 -7.10 -1.06
C MET A 188 8.66 -6.44 0.28
N ASP A 189 8.57 -7.22 1.35
CA ASP A 189 8.96 -6.81 2.70
C ASP A 189 10.24 -7.55 3.08
N ASP A 190 11.27 -6.80 3.45
CA ASP A 190 12.54 -7.32 3.92
C ASP A 190 12.64 -7.02 5.42
N VAL A 191 12.50 -8.05 6.26
CA VAL A 191 12.53 -7.97 7.72
C VAL A 191 13.78 -8.67 8.21
N THR A 192 14.82 -7.87 8.43
CA THR A 192 16.16 -8.40 8.73
C THR A 192 16.54 -8.32 10.18
N GLN A 193 15.86 -7.50 10.99
CA GLN A 193 16.02 -7.43 12.45
C GLN A 193 14.76 -6.81 13.09
N GLY A 194 14.43 -7.28 14.29
CA GLY A 194 13.43 -6.70 15.19
C GLY A 194 12.25 -7.62 15.52
N ASP A 195 11.98 -8.67 14.73
CA ASP A 195 11.19 -9.80 15.24
C ASP A 195 12.15 -10.65 16.09
N PRO A 196 11.93 -10.77 17.41
CA PRO A 196 12.84 -11.52 18.27
C PRO A 196 12.89 -13.00 17.88
N GLU A 197 11.91 -13.51 17.12
CA GLU A 197 11.78 -14.90 16.72
C GLU A 197 12.11 -15.16 15.25
N ARG A 198 12.04 -14.20 14.32
CA ARG A 198 12.06 -14.50 12.86
C ARG A 198 12.79 -13.45 12.01
N LEU A 199 13.60 -13.92 11.06
CA LEU A 199 14.14 -13.11 9.98
C LEU A 199 13.47 -13.59 8.71
N TYR A 200 12.80 -12.71 7.98
CA TYR A 200 12.08 -13.17 6.79
C TYR A 200 11.94 -12.10 5.73
N ARG A 201 11.77 -12.59 4.52
CA ARG A 201 11.33 -11.81 3.38
C ARG A 201 9.98 -12.30 2.95
N THR A 202 9.08 -11.36 2.70
CA THR A 202 7.76 -11.66 2.15
C THR A 202 7.65 -11.10 0.75
N TYR A 203 7.16 -11.93 -0.17
CA TYR A 203 6.84 -11.53 -1.53
C TYR A 203 5.36 -11.65 -1.74
N TRP A 204 4.72 -10.54 -2.08
CA TRP A 204 3.31 -10.41 -2.33
C TRP A 204 3.06 -10.20 -3.81
N LEU A 205 2.01 -10.80 -4.34
CA LEU A 205 1.53 -10.53 -5.67
C LEU A 205 0.02 -10.69 -5.72
N GLY A 206 -0.65 -9.73 -6.36
CA GLY A 206 -2.10 -9.75 -6.41
C GLY A 206 -2.71 -8.83 -7.47
N PRO A 207 -3.91 -9.17 -7.96
CA PRO A 207 -4.72 -8.22 -8.71
C PRO A 207 -5.14 -7.02 -7.86
N THR A 208 -5.21 -5.87 -8.52
CA THR A 208 -5.85 -4.66 -8.00
C THR A 208 -6.95 -4.22 -8.97
N ALA A 209 -8.06 -3.76 -8.42
CA ALA A 209 -9.18 -3.24 -9.17
C ALA A 209 -9.77 -2.02 -8.47
N GLY A 210 -10.36 -1.12 -9.23
CA GLY A 210 -11.15 -0.09 -8.59
C GLY A 210 -11.72 0.98 -9.48
N LEU A 211 -12.16 2.05 -8.82
CA LEU A 211 -12.98 3.09 -9.39
C LEU A 211 -12.39 4.47 -9.11
N VAL A 212 -12.26 5.26 -10.17
CA VAL A 212 -11.92 6.68 -10.11
C VAL A 212 -13.21 7.47 -9.91
N ILE A 213 -13.31 8.16 -8.79
CA ILE A 213 -14.41 9.09 -8.47
C ILE A 213 -13.90 10.52 -8.67
N ARG A 214 -14.74 11.34 -9.30
CA ARG A 214 -14.51 12.74 -9.65
C ARG A 214 -15.74 13.56 -9.30
#